data_AF-A0A4V1LA74-F1
#
_entry.id   AF-A0A4V1LA74-F1
#
_cell.length_a   1.000
_cell.length_b   1.000
_cell.length_c   1.000
_cell.angle_alpha   90.00
_cell.angle_beta   90.00
_cell.angle_gamma   90.00
#
_symmetry.space_group_name_H-M   'P 1'
#
loop_
_entity.id
_entity.type
_entity.pdbx_description
1 polymer ?
#
loop_
_entity_poly.entity_id
_entity_poly.type
_entity_poly.pdbx_seq_one_letter_code
_entity_poly.pdbx_strand_id
1 'polypeptide(L)'
;MTKTLHKIIGIAAAIAMTTALTACGDDDDEPKTPTQPATVASYKAVYTVECSADVYKYFDMEVTYTDSDGSTKTETVTGPFNKTVSINVASAPSKAVLKAEGTPKTDYPAIDPEGAYQIDRTYTFSLYALTATGELVTSETIPDISYMELTGDVLTRWMEAGRMLNICDRSINLNK
;
A
#
# COMPACT_ATOMS: atom_id res chain seq x y z
N MET A 1 -8.53 3.39 -56.54
CA MET A 1 -7.59 4.55 -56.59
C MET A 1 -7.03 4.69 -55.18
N THR A 2 -5.74 4.66 -54.88
CA THR A 2 -4.51 4.70 -55.68
C THR A 2 -3.41 4.07 -54.82
N LYS A 3 -2.52 3.32 -55.47
CA LYS A 3 -1.35 2.64 -54.89
C LYS A 3 -0.37 3.66 -54.28
N THR A 4 0.41 3.28 -53.28
CA THR A 4 1.88 3.47 -53.33
C THR A 4 2.59 2.42 -52.49
N LEU A 5 3.68 1.92 -53.07
CA LEU A 5 4.49 0.77 -52.70
C LEU A 5 5.95 1.26 -52.67
N HIS A 6 6.68 1.02 -51.59
CA HIS A 6 8.15 1.06 -51.49
C HIS A 6 8.48 0.01 -50.41
N LYS A 7 9.05 -1.20 -50.61
CA LYS A 7 10.30 -1.63 -51.28
C LYS A 7 11.44 -0.66 -50.91
N ILE A 8 12.49 -1.05 -50.17
CA ILE A 8 13.41 -2.16 -50.47
C ILE A 8 14.50 -2.32 -49.37
N ILE A 9 15.00 -3.55 -49.18
CA ILE A 9 16.36 -3.99 -48.69
C ILE A 9 16.72 -3.70 -47.21
N GLY A 10 17.11 -4.63 -46.34
CA GLY A 10 17.58 -6.01 -46.47
C GLY A 10 19.09 -6.11 -46.23
N ILE A 11 19.56 -6.35 -44.99
CA ILE A 11 20.87 -6.99 -44.73
C ILE A 11 20.70 -7.94 -43.53
N ALA A 12 20.85 -9.22 -43.83
CA ALA A 12 21.11 -10.27 -42.87
C ALA A 12 22.59 -10.26 -42.49
N ALA A 13 22.89 -10.38 -41.20
CA ALA A 13 24.20 -10.85 -40.73
C ALA A 13 23.97 -11.80 -39.56
N ALA A 14 24.17 -13.08 -39.82
CA ALA A 14 24.28 -14.13 -38.83
C ALA A 14 25.52 -13.85 -37.95
N ILE A 15 25.36 -13.95 -36.63
CA ILE A 15 26.50 -14.16 -35.73
C ILE A 15 26.30 -15.52 -35.09
N ALA A 16 27.32 -16.34 -35.32
CA ALA A 16 27.41 -17.74 -34.99
C ALA A 16 27.36 -18.01 -33.49
N MET A 17 26.80 -19.17 -33.16
CA MET A 17 27.02 -19.83 -31.88
C MET A 17 28.49 -20.25 -31.80
N THR A 18 29.19 -19.84 -30.74
CA THR A 18 30.35 -20.57 -30.23
C THR A 18 30.21 -20.70 -28.73
N THR A 19 29.92 -21.93 -28.31
CA THR A 19 30.12 -22.43 -26.96
C THR A 19 31.56 -22.24 -26.52
N ALA A 20 31.77 -21.62 -25.36
CA ALA A 20 32.92 -21.91 -24.52
C ALA A 20 32.43 -21.91 -23.07
N LEU A 21 32.13 -23.11 -22.55
CA LEU A 21 32.26 -23.37 -21.13
C LEU A 21 33.77 -23.28 -20.82
N THR A 22 34.20 -22.21 -20.14
CA THR A 22 35.42 -22.21 -19.32
C THR A 22 34.98 -22.70 -17.94
N ALA A 23 35.10 -23.99 -17.66
CA ALA A 23 36.26 -24.58 -16.98
C ALA A 23 36.49 -23.97 -15.58
N CYS A 24 36.25 -24.79 -14.55
CA CYS A 24 36.78 -24.61 -13.20
C CYS A 24 38.31 -24.38 -13.21
N GLY A 25 38.78 -23.56 -12.28
CA GLY A 25 40.19 -23.26 -12.02
C GLY A 25 40.50 -21.85 -12.50
N ASP A 26 40.79 -20.88 -11.64
CA ASP A 26 41.84 -20.94 -10.61
C ASP A 26 41.57 -19.91 -9.48
N ASP A 27 42.25 -20.11 -8.36
CA ASP A 27 42.26 -19.30 -7.14
C ASP A 27 42.40 -17.80 -7.42
N ASP A 28 41.39 -17.01 -7.07
CA ASP A 28 41.56 -15.60 -6.74
C ASP A 28 40.68 -15.34 -5.52
N ASP A 29 41.25 -15.64 -4.35
CA ASP A 29 40.84 -15.12 -3.05
C ASP A 29 41.01 -13.59 -3.06
N GLU A 30 40.24 -12.88 -3.89
CA GLU A 30 39.97 -11.48 -3.65
C GLU A 30 39.20 -11.43 -2.33
N PRO A 31 39.68 -10.69 -1.31
CA PRO A 31 38.90 -10.47 -0.12
C PRO A 31 37.60 -9.84 -0.58
N LYS A 32 36.49 -10.56 -0.45
CA LYS A 32 35.16 -9.95 -0.54
C LYS A 32 35.17 -8.85 0.50
N THR A 33 35.40 -7.63 0.03
CA THR A 33 35.29 -6.42 0.85
C THR A 33 34.00 -6.59 1.62
N PRO A 34 34.01 -6.54 2.97
CA PRO A 34 32.80 -6.80 3.73
C PRO A 34 31.75 -5.80 3.23
N THR A 35 30.73 -6.30 2.54
CA THR A 35 29.61 -5.47 2.07
C THR A 35 29.08 -4.78 3.30
N GLN A 36 29.37 -3.48 3.43
CA GLN A 36 28.90 -2.69 4.55
C GLN A 36 27.38 -2.87 4.60
N PRO A 37 26.80 -3.23 5.76
CA PRO A 37 25.36 -3.43 5.83
C PRO A 37 24.67 -2.18 5.29
N ALA A 38 23.76 -2.38 4.33
CA ALA A 38 23.06 -1.30 3.65
C ALA A 38 22.40 -0.40 4.70
N THR A 39 22.86 0.85 4.79
CA THR A 39 22.38 1.80 5.80
C THR A 39 21.06 2.41 5.34
N VAL A 40 20.02 2.29 6.16
CA VAL A 40 18.71 2.88 5.88
C VAL A 40 18.83 4.40 5.93
N ALA A 41 18.41 5.08 4.86
CA ALA A 41 18.39 6.53 4.75
C ALA A 41 16.97 7.12 4.81
N SER A 42 15.98 6.34 4.37
CA SER A 42 14.57 6.76 4.38
C SER A 42 13.63 5.57 4.47
N TYR A 43 12.38 5.86 4.81
CA TYR A 43 11.28 4.92 4.67
C TYR A 43 10.27 5.47 3.65
N LYS A 44 9.72 4.60 2.82
CA LYS A 44 8.52 4.88 2.02
C LYS A 44 7.36 4.14 2.66
N ALA A 45 6.34 4.86 3.10
CA ALA A 45 5.09 4.25 3.56
C ALA A 45 4.01 4.43 2.50
N VAL A 46 3.27 3.36 2.23
CA VAL A 46 2.12 3.33 1.31
C VAL A 46 0.91 2.86 2.09
N TYR A 47 -0.13 3.67 2.08
CA TYR A 47 -1.37 3.47 2.79
C TYR A 47 -2.52 3.41 1.78
N THR A 48 -3.31 2.34 1.85
CA THR A 48 -4.58 2.24 1.11
C THR A 48 -5.69 1.87 2.08
N VAL A 49 -6.83 2.54 1.98
CA VAL A 49 -8.07 2.19 2.69
C VAL A 49 -9.22 2.37 1.73
N GLU A 50 -10.01 1.32 1.53
CA GLU A 50 -11.18 1.32 0.68
C GLU A 50 -12.33 0.65 1.41
N CYS A 51 -13.52 1.22 1.30
CA CYS A 51 -14.73 0.68 1.90
C CYS A 51 -15.86 0.64 0.87
N SER A 52 -16.92 -0.13 1.15
CA SER A 52 -18.12 -0.12 0.33
C SER A 52 -18.77 1.28 0.28
N ALA A 53 -19.62 1.50 -0.73
CA ALA A 53 -20.41 2.73 -0.83
C ALA A 53 -21.35 2.91 0.39
N ASP A 54 -21.89 1.83 0.93
CA ASP A 54 -22.74 1.89 2.13
C ASP A 54 -21.95 2.35 3.35
N VAL A 55 -20.69 1.96 3.52
CA VAL A 55 -19.85 2.49 4.62
C VAL A 55 -19.77 4.02 4.53
N TYR A 56 -19.42 4.58 3.37
CA TYR A 56 -19.35 6.04 3.20
C TYR A 56 -20.71 6.74 3.28
N LYS A 57 -21.80 6.00 3.05
CA LYS A 57 -23.18 6.50 3.16
C LYS A 57 -23.61 6.64 4.62
N TYR A 58 -23.25 5.68 5.47
CA TYR A 58 -23.71 5.60 6.86
C TYR A 58 -22.69 6.09 7.90
N PHE A 59 -21.39 6.11 7.59
CA PHE A 59 -20.33 6.47 8.53
C PHE A 59 -19.50 7.67 8.05
N ASP A 60 -19.15 8.55 8.98
CA ASP A 60 -18.10 9.56 8.80
C ASP A 60 -16.75 8.89 9.04
N MET A 61 -15.96 8.79 7.98
CA MET A 61 -14.70 8.05 7.98
C MET A 61 -13.51 8.98 8.23
N GLU A 62 -12.61 8.55 9.10
CA GLU A 62 -11.32 9.19 9.34
C GLU A 62 -10.18 8.19 9.16
N VAL A 63 -9.09 8.66 8.54
CA VAL A 63 -7.84 7.90 8.41
C VAL A 63 -6.72 8.67 9.10
N THR A 64 -6.07 7.98 10.04
CA THR A 64 -4.91 8.46 10.77
C THR A 64 -3.66 7.71 10.33
N TYR A 65 -2.61 8.43 9.92
CA TYR A 65 -1.39 7.84 9.38
C TYR A 65 -0.14 8.65 9.78
N THR A 66 1.03 8.02 9.69
CA THR A 66 2.32 8.73 9.86
C THR A 66 2.70 9.46 8.58
N ASP A 67 2.93 10.77 8.65
CA ASP A 67 3.31 11.59 7.50
C ASP A 67 4.84 11.71 7.34
N SER A 68 5.27 12.34 6.25
CA SER A 68 6.67 12.53 5.85
C SER A 68 7.60 13.14 6.91
N ASP A 69 7.08 13.97 7.81
CA ASP A 69 7.83 14.56 8.92
C ASP A 69 7.93 13.65 10.15
N GLY A 70 7.32 12.47 10.10
CA GLY A 70 7.27 11.49 11.19
C GLY A 70 6.15 11.74 12.20
N SER A 71 5.36 12.81 12.03
CA SER A 71 4.18 13.10 12.85
C SER A 71 2.97 12.27 12.40
N THR A 72 1.96 12.19 13.26
CA THR A 72 0.67 11.57 12.93
C THR A 72 -0.28 12.63 12.39
N LYS A 73 -0.95 12.34 11.26
CA LYS A 73 -2.00 13.16 10.67
C LYS A 73 -3.31 12.38 10.58
N THR A 74 -4.43 13.08 10.73
CA THR A 74 -5.78 12.54 10.57
C THR A 74 -6.50 13.31 9.47
N GLU A 75 -7.12 12.59 8.54
CA GLU A 75 -7.90 13.14 7.43
C GLU A 75 -9.30 12.53 7.41
N THR A 76 -10.32 13.35 7.25
CA THR A 76 -11.68 12.88 6.92
C THR A 76 -11.69 12.42 5.47
N VAL A 77 -12.29 11.25 5.20
CA VAL A 77 -12.34 10.65 3.86
C VAL A 77 -13.77 10.35 3.44
N THR A 78 -14.11 10.64 2.19
CA THR A 78 -15.44 10.40 1.61
C THR A 78 -15.41 9.37 0.48
N GLY A 79 -14.27 8.69 0.31
CA GLY A 79 -14.01 7.69 -0.70
C GLY A 79 -12.67 6.98 -0.46
N PRO A 80 -12.15 6.24 -1.44
CA PRO A 80 -10.89 5.50 -1.30
C PRO A 80 -9.74 6.43 -0.92
N PHE A 81 -9.01 6.05 0.12
CA PHE A 81 -7.81 6.74 0.58
C PHE A 81 -6.58 6.03 0.02
N ASN A 82 -5.73 6.78 -0.66
CA ASN A 82 -4.43 6.31 -1.16
C ASN A 82 -3.38 7.36 -0.86
N LYS A 83 -2.36 7.00 -0.08
CA LYS A 83 -1.29 7.92 0.32
C LYS A 83 0.05 7.24 0.22
N THR A 84 1.04 7.94 -0.33
CA THR A 84 2.44 7.53 -0.30
C THR A 84 3.25 8.65 0.31
N VAL A 85 4.05 8.35 1.32
CA VAL A 85 4.90 9.33 2.01
C VAL A 85 6.34 8.79 2.06
N SER A 86 7.30 9.72 2.04
CA SER A 86 8.70 9.42 2.29
C SER A 86 9.12 10.08 3.60
N ILE A 87 9.62 9.27 4.53
CA ILE A 87 10.00 9.66 5.88
C ILE A 87 11.52 9.59 5.97
N ASN A 88 12.17 10.69 6.33
CA ASN A 88 13.61 10.70 6.55
C ASN A 88 13.96 9.88 7.81
N VAL A 89 15.00 9.06 7.78
CA VAL A 89 15.40 8.23 8.95
C VAL A 89 15.70 9.09 10.20
N ALA A 90 16.19 10.32 10.02
CA ALA A 90 16.49 11.23 11.12
C ALA A 90 15.23 11.73 11.85
N SER A 91 14.12 11.92 11.13
CA SER A 91 12.83 12.34 11.68
C SER A 91 11.86 11.18 11.94
N ALA A 92 12.22 9.96 11.51
CA ALA A 92 11.35 8.80 11.63
C ALA A 92 10.95 8.52 13.09
N PRO A 93 9.66 8.25 13.37
CA PRO A 93 9.24 7.74 14.67
C PRO A 93 9.73 6.30 14.85
N SER A 94 9.56 5.73 16.04
CA SER A 94 9.82 4.30 16.28
C SER A 94 8.83 3.39 15.55
N LYS A 95 7.63 3.89 15.25
CA LYS A 95 6.57 3.17 14.55
C LYS A 95 5.85 4.10 13.58
N ALA A 96 5.57 3.60 12.38
CA ALA A 96 4.60 4.22 11.49
C ALA A 96 3.24 3.58 11.73
N VAL A 97 2.19 4.38 11.68
CA VAL A 97 0.82 3.93 11.99
C VAL A 97 -0.10 4.05 10.78
N LEU A 98 -1.11 3.19 10.75
CA LEU A 98 -2.32 3.34 9.95
C LEU A 98 -3.50 2.94 10.83
N LYS A 99 -4.42 3.87 11.05
CA LYS A 99 -5.70 3.64 11.70
C LYS A 99 -6.80 4.19 10.80
N ALA A 100 -7.88 3.44 10.63
CA ALA A 100 -9.05 3.91 9.92
C ALA A 100 -10.30 3.49 10.68
N GLU A 101 -11.20 4.44 10.90
CA GLU A 101 -12.41 4.24 11.68
C GLU A 101 -13.57 5.07 11.13
N GLY A 102 -14.78 4.57 11.36
CA GLY A 102 -16.03 5.20 10.97
C GLY A 102 -16.91 5.48 12.18
N THR A 103 -17.35 6.72 12.33
CA THR A 103 -18.37 7.08 13.32
C THR A 103 -19.73 7.10 12.63
N PRO A 104 -20.80 6.52 13.22
CA PRO A 104 -22.14 6.63 12.66
C PRO A 104 -22.50 8.09 12.39
N LYS A 105 -22.97 8.39 11.17
CA LYS A 105 -23.47 9.72 10.85
C LYS A 105 -24.68 10.06 11.70
N THR A 106 -24.92 11.35 11.89
CA THR A 106 -26.16 11.81 12.53
C THR A 106 -27.31 11.97 11.54
N ASP A 107 -27.00 12.13 10.25
CA ASP A 107 -27.92 12.44 9.15
C ASP A 107 -27.88 11.38 8.02
N TYR A 108 -27.83 10.10 8.39
CA TYR A 108 -27.88 9.01 7.40
C TYR A 108 -29.28 8.80 6.81
N PRO A 109 -29.39 8.30 5.56
CA PRO A 109 -30.68 8.03 4.92
C PRO A 109 -31.43 6.88 5.58
N ALA A 110 -32.75 6.86 5.44
CA ALA A 110 -33.60 5.80 6.00
C ALA A 110 -33.10 4.40 5.61
N ILE A 111 -33.09 3.51 6.59
CA ILE A 111 -32.68 2.11 6.43
C ILE A 111 -33.94 1.29 6.22
N ASP A 112 -34.03 0.61 5.08
CA ASP A 112 -35.00 -0.46 4.83
C ASP A 112 -34.65 -1.67 5.73
N PRO A 113 -35.52 -2.09 6.67
CA PRO A 113 -35.32 -3.24 7.56
C PRO A 113 -34.94 -4.55 6.84
N GLU A 114 -35.51 -4.78 5.65
CA GLU A 114 -35.29 -5.98 4.85
C GLU A 114 -34.16 -5.80 3.83
N GLY A 115 -33.60 -4.59 3.74
CA GLY A 115 -32.48 -4.27 2.85
C GLY A 115 -31.19 -4.99 3.26
N ALA A 116 -30.35 -5.27 2.26
CA ALA A 116 -29.00 -5.79 2.44
C ALA A 116 -27.98 -4.67 2.21
N TYR A 117 -27.07 -4.49 3.18
CA TYR A 117 -26.09 -3.40 3.19
C TYR A 117 -24.68 -3.98 3.30
N GLN A 118 -23.80 -3.55 2.40
CA GLN A 118 -22.42 -4.05 2.36
C GLN A 118 -21.55 -3.23 3.31
N ILE A 119 -20.85 -3.87 4.24
CA ILE A 119 -19.87 -3.26 5.14
C ILE A 119 -18.49 -3.83 4.79
N ASP A 120 -18.15 -3.75 3.51
CA ASP A 120 -16.88 -4.23 2.99
C ASP A 120 -15.77 -3.24 3.28
N ARG A 121 -14.58 -3.77 3.57
CA ARG A 121 -13.39 -3.00 3.84
C ARG A 121 -12.13 -3.71 3.37
N THR A 122 -11.23 -2.93 2.79
CA THR A 122 -9.89 -3.38 2.41
C THR A 122 -8.90 -2.32 2.87
N TYR A 123 -7.75 -2.75 3.39
CA TYR A 123 -6.62 -1.85 3.56
C TYR A 123 -5.30 -2.54 3.22
N THR A 124 -4.30 -1.74 2.89
CA THR A 124 -2.92 -2.17 2.82
C THR A 124 -2.04 -1.12 3.47
N PHE A 125 -1.18 -1.56 4.38
CA PHE A 125 -0.11 -0.75 4.94
C PHE A 125 1.24 -1.38 4.58
N SER A 126 1.96 -0.75 3.67
CA SER A 126 3.30 -1.16 3.27
C SER A 126 4.34 -0.16 3.74
N LEU A 127 5.46 -0.66 4.26
CA LEU A 127 6.63 0.12 4.61
C LEU A 127 7.84 -0.45 3.90
N TYR A 128 8.63 0.41 3.26
CA TYR A 128 9.87 0.06 2.59
C TYR A 128 11.02 0.87 3.20
N ALA A 129 12.03 0.21 3.76
CA ALA A 129 13.27 0.85 4.19
C ALA A 129 14.22 0.92 3.00
N LEU A 130 14.72 2.11 2.68
CA LEU A 130 15.50 2.39 1.49
C LEU A 130 16.87 2.98 1.84
N THR A 131 17.90 2.64 1.06
CA THR A 131 19.21 3.30 1.12
C THR A 131 19.14 4.71 0.54
N ALA A 132 20.23 5.49 0.64
CA ALA A 132 20.32 6.83 0.05
C ALA A 132 20.24 6.82 -1.49
N THR A 133 20.57 5.70 -2.13
CA THR A 133 20.44 5.50 -3.59
C THR A 133 19.05 5.00 -3.99
N GLY A 134 18.16 4.76 -3.03
CA GLY A 134 16.79 4.26 -3.27
C GLY A 134 16.69 2.74 -3.36
N GLU A 135 17.74 2.00 -3.05
CA GLU A 135 17.72 0.53 -3.04
C GLU A 135 16.93 0.01 -1.84
N LEU A 136 16.17 -1.05 -2.04
CA LEU A 136 15.37 -1.68 -0.98
C LEU A 136 16.26 -2.44 0.00
N VAL A 137 16.18 -2.09 1.28
CA VAL A 137 16.83 -2.82 2.38
C VAL A 137 15.89 -3.89 2.94
N THR A 138 14.68 -3.49 3.30
CA THR A 138 13.63 -4.38 3.80
C THR A 138 12.26 -3.80 3.54
N SER A 139 11.23 -4.65 3.56
CA SER A 139 9.85 -4.23 3.49
C SER A 139 8.95 -5.06 4.37
N GLU A 140 7.93 -4.43 4.93
CA GLU A 140 6.82 -5.09 5.60
C GLU A 140 5.51 -4.64 4.96
N THR A 141 4.54 -5.54 4.85
CA THR A 141 3.21 -5.23 4.30
C THR A 141 2.15 -5.96 5.09
N ILE A 142 1.15 -5.21 5.54
CA ILE A 142 -0.01 -5.70 6.27
C ILE A 142 -1.25 -5.43 5.41
N PRO A 143 -1.70 -6.42 4.61
CA PRO A 143 -2.98 -6.36 3.95
C PRO A 143 -4.08 -6.94 4.85
N ASP A 144 -5.30 -6.47 4.67
CA ASP A 144 -6.49 -7.14 5.21
C ASP A 144 -7.69 -6.83 4.33
N ILE A 145 -8.60 -7.79 4.31
CA ILE A 145 -9.86 -7.67 3.59
C ILE A 145 -10.96 -8.34 4.37
N SER A 146 -12.09 -7.67 4.46
CA SER A 146 -13.27 -8.16 5.16
C SER A 146 -14.49 -7.78 4.34
N TYR A 147 -15.28 -8.79 4.02
CA TYR A 147 -16.59 -8.63 3.38
C TYR A 147 -17.67 -8.93 4.41
N MET A 148 -18.67 -8.08 4.49
CA MET A 148 -19.75 -8.25 5.45
C MET A 148 -21.04 -7.70 4.87
N GLU A 149 -22.10 -8.49 4.94
CA GLU A 149 -23.44 -8.01 4.63
C GLU A 149 -24.26 -7.95 5.91
N LEU A 150 -24.92 -6.81 6.14
CA LEU A 150 -25.86 -6.62 7.23
C LEU A 150 -27.28 -6.50 6.67
N THR A 151 -28.25 -7.12 7.35
CA THR A 151 -29.65 -6.75 7.14
C THR A 151 -29.91 -5.38 7.73
N GLY A 152 -30.92 -4.68 7.21
CA GLY A 152 -31.31 -3.35 7.69
C GLY A 152 -31.56 -3.30 9.19
N ASP A 153 -32.26 -4.28 9.77
CA ASP A 153 -32.49 -4.35 11.22
C ASP A 153 -31.20 -4.49 12.04
N VAL A 154 -30.15 -5.12 11.50
CA VAL A 154 -28.84 -5.21 12.15
C VAL A 154 -28.10 -3.88 12.03
N LEU A 155 -28.12 -3.27 10.84
CA LEU A 155 -27.50 -1.96 10.61
C LEU A 155 -28.16 -0.90 11.50
N THR A 156 -29.49 -0.83 11.56
CA THR A 156 -30.23 0.10 12.44
C THR A 156 -29.79 -0.02 13.89
N ARG A 157 -29.76 -1.24 14.44
CA ARG A 157 -29.30 -1.46 15.82
C ARG A 157 -27.84 -1.08 16.04
N TRP A 158 -26.99 -1.25 15.03
CA TRP A 158 -25.59 -0.80 15.08
C TRP A 158 -25.53 0.73 15.18
N MET A 159 -26.24 1.42 14.29
CA MET A 159 -26.29 2.88 14.19
C MET A 159 -26.86 3.51 15.46
N GLU A 160 -28.00 3.01 15.96
CA GLU A 160 -28.64 3.48 17.19
C GLU A 160 -27.78 3.27 18.43
N ALA A 161 -26.97 2.20 18.45
CA ALA A 161 -26.03 1.95 19.54
C ALA A 161 -24.77 2.84 19.46
N GLY A 162 -24.63 3.69 18.44
CA GLY A 162 -23.47 4.56 18.26
C GLY A 162 -22.15 3.80 18.10
N ARG A 163 -22.20 2.56 17.60
CA ARG A 163 -21.02 1.69 17.54
C ARG A 163 -20.09 2.14 16.41
N MET A 164 -18.83 2.39 16.74
CA MET A 164 -17.81 2.71 15.75
C MET A 164 -17.50 1.52 14.85
N LEU A 165 -17.28 1.80 13.56
CA LEU A 165 -16.73 0.85 12.61
C LEU A 165 -15.20 0.94 12.63
N ASN A 166 -14.54 -0.04 13.26
CA ASN A 166 -13.08 -0.13 13.21
C ASN A 166 -12.65 -0.84 11.92
N ILE A 167 -11.93 -0.16 11.04
CA ILE A 167 -11.38 -0.75 9.82
C ILE A 167 -10.01 -1.35 10.09
N CYS A 168 -9.12 -0.54 10.66
CA CYS A 168 -7.79 -1.00 11.07
C CYS A 168 -7.23 -0.14 12.20
N ASP A 169 -6.33 -0.75 12.95
CA ASP A 169 -5.42 -0.10 13.89
C ASP A 169 -4.11 -0.91 13.84
N ARG A 170 -3.14 -0.40 13.09
CA ARG A 170 -1.90 -1.09 12.72
C ARG A 170 -0.71 -0.18 12.89
N SER A 171 0.42 -0.80 13.23
CA SER A 171 1.71 -0.12 13.31
C SER A 171 2.83 -1.03 12.84
N ILE A 172 3.80 -0.48 12.11
CA ILE A 172 5.03 -1.17 11.70
C ILE A 172 6.21 -0.47 12.39
N ASN A 173 7.16 -1.25 12.92
CA ASN A 173 8.37 -0.70 13.53
C ASN A 173 9.33 -0.15 12.48
N LEU A 174 9.89 1.03 12.72
CA LEU A 174 10.94 1.62 11.89
C LEU A 174 12.27 1.36 12.61
N ASN A 175 12.94 0.28 12.22
CA ASN A 175 14.25 -0.06 12.75
C ASN A 175 15.27 0.92 12.17
N LYS A 176 15.73 1.85 13.03
CA LYS A 176 16.78 2.83 12.72
C LYS A 176 18.16 2.20 12.71
#